data_AF-A0A1C7MS21-F1
#
_entry.id   AF-A0A1C7MS21-F1
#
_cell.length_a   1.000
_cell.length_b   1.000
_cell.length_c   1.000
_cell.angle_alpha   90.00
_cell.angle_beta   90.00
_cell.angle_gamma   90.00
#
_symmetry.space_group_name_H-M   'P 1'
#
loop_
_entity.id
_entity.type
_entity.pdbx_description
1 polymer ?
#
loop_
_entity_poly.entity_id
_entity_poly.type
_entity_poly.pdbx_seq_one_letter_code
_entity_poly.pdbx_strand_id
1 'polypeptide(L)'
;MQWSPVHLDHVIHVPDRGKFLSHVDLECAVVTSICLIHSLRHASRDHFTLCPRIKLWPAYCGMQEDDQGRCGMAAYGSVYFHFVPNITMADPLSLIDRIHERRMKAGVAISPDTPSTAISDEVAQAADMLLVMTVYPGRGGQKFLDRCVPKVAELRARFPDKDIEVDGGVGPKTIDVCADAGSNVIVAGTAIFNAPDPEEVIALLKSTVETAQAKIAGKRA
;
A
#
# COMPACT_ATOMS: atom_id res chain seq x y z
N MET A 1 26.20 0.54 2.66
CA MET A 1 24.78 0.37 3.03
C MET A 1 24.45 -1.10 2.88
N GLN A 2 24.12 -1.76 3.98
CA GLN A 2 23.69 -3.16 3.99
C GLN A 2 22.18 -3.14 3.75
N TRP A 3 21.74 -3.76 2.65
CA TRP A 3 20.32 -3.89 2.31
C TRP A 3 19.68 -4.90 3.27
N SER A 4 18.54 -4.55 3.88
CA SER A 4 17.67 -5.51 4.57
C SER A 4 17.00 -6.43 3.54
N PRO A 5 16.62 -7.67 3.91
CA PRO A 5 15.87 -8.53 3.01
C PRO A 5 14.51 -7.91 2.61
N VAL A 6 14.15 -8.02 1.33
CA VAL A 6 12.82 -7.66 0.79
C VAL A 6 11.76 -8.51 1.50
N HIS A 7 10.72 -7.87 2.02
CA HIS A 7 9.56 -8.56 2.60
C HIS A 7 8.44 -8.55 1.56
N LEU A 8 7.82 -9.71 1.36
CA LEU A 8 6.68 -9.91 0.46
C LEU A 8 5.45 -10.03 1.33
N ASP A 9 4.49 -9.15 1.11
CA ASP A 9 3.20 -9.11 1.79
C ASP A 9 2.06 -9.26 0.78
N HIS A 10 0.87 -9.68 1.21
CA HIS A 10 -0.30 -9.79 0.33
C HIS A 10 -1.21 -8.57 0.52
N VAL A 11 -1.74 -8.01 -0.58
CA VAL A 11 -2.76 -6.93 -0.51
C VAL A 11 -4.14 -7.48 -0.89
N ILE A 12 -5.14 -7.04 -0.14
CA ILE A 12 -6.55 -7.25 -0.41
C ILE A 12 -7.16 -5.87 -0.70
N HIS A 13 -7.56 -5.64 -1.94
CA HIS A 13 -8.27 -4.42 -2.38
C HIS A 13 -9.71 -4.80 -2.70
N VAL A 14 -10.65 -4.19 -2.00
CA VAL A 14 -12.05 -4.57 -2.05
C VAL A 14 -12.84 -3.93 -3.20
N PRO A 15 -12.52 -2.73 -3.73
CA PRO A 15 -13.23 -2.17 -4.88
C PRO A 15 -13.09 -3.01 -6.17
N ASP A 16 -11.94 -3.67 -6.39
CA ASP A 16 -11.69 -4.40 -7.65
C ASP A 16 -12.13 -5.87 -7.52
N ARG A 17 -13.44 -6.10 -7.69
CA ARG A 17 -14.14 -7.40 -7.60
C ARG A 17 -13.33 -8.55 -8.22
N GLY A 18 -12.54 -9.24 -7.41
CA GLY A 18 -11.87 -10.50 -7.79
C GLY A 18 -10.42 -10.40 -8.28
N LYS A 19 -9.73 -9.26 -8.12
CA LYS A 19 -8.28 -9.19 -8.39
C LYS A 19 -7.49 -9.36 -7.09
N PHE A 20 -6.76 -10.46 -6.99
CA PHE A 20 -5.68 -10.64 -6.00
C PHE A 20 -4.54 -9.69 -6.29
N LEU A 21 -3.84 -9.23 -5.26
CA LEU A 21 -2.75 -8.26 -5.38
C LEU A 21 -1.51 -8.74 -4.63
N SER A 22 -0.35 -8.21 -5.00
CA SER A 22 0.92 -8.51 -4.33
C SER A 22 1.51 -7.21 -3.78
N HIS A 23 1.79 -7.16 -2.48
CA HIS A 23 2.55 -6.07 -1.88
C HIS A 23 4.03 -6.42 -1.91
N VAL A 24 4.88 -5.46 -2.24
CA VAL A 24 6.33 -5.65 -2.12
C VAL A 24 6.90 -4.52 -1.30
N ASP A 25 7.38 -4.86 -0.11
CA ASP A 25 8.10 -3.91 0.73
C ASP A 25 9.52 -3.77 0.20
N LEU A 26 9.76 -2.66 -0.49
CA LEU A 26 11.08 -2.24 -0.90
C LEU A 26 11.59 -1.23 0.13
N GLU A 27 12.36 -1.71 1.10
CA GLU A 27 13.08 -0.86 2.04
C GLU A 27 14.16 -0.06 1.29
N CYS A 28 13.80 1.15 0.84
CA CYS A 28 14.73 2.16 0.36
C CYS A 28 14.63 3.38 1.29
N ALA A 29 15.72 4.13 1.46
CA ALA A 29 15.75 5.33 2.31
C ALA A 29 14.71 6.42 1.95
N VAL A 30 13.96 6.25 0.86
CA VAL A 30 13.02 7.22 0.27
C VAL A 30 11.63 6.62 0.00
N VAL A 31 11.48 5.29 0.05
CA VAL A 31 10.22 4.59 -0.28
C VAL A 31 9.91 3.64 0.85
N THR A 32 8.72 3.78 1.45
CA THR A 32 8.31 2.90 2.54
C THR A 32 7.79 1.56 2.02
N SER A 33 7.11 1.57 0.87
CA SER A 33 6.56 0.36 0.25
C SER A 33 6.20 0.59 -1.22
N ILE A 34 6.17 -0.50 -2.02
CA ILE A 34 5.70 -0.52 -3.39
C ILE A 34 4.59 -1.57 -3.50
N CYS A 35 3.35 -1.13 -3.68
CA CYS A 35 2.23 -2.04 -3.88
C CYS A 35 2.05 -2.32 -5.38
N LEU A 36 2.13 -3.60 -5.78
CA LEU A 36 1.92 -4.05 -7.15
C LEU A 36 0.53 -4.68 -7.30
N ILE A 37 -0.40 -3.97 -7.95
CA ILE A 37 -1.73 -4.48 -8.26
C ILE A 37 -1.72 -5.17 -9.63
N HIS A 38 -1.69 -6.50 -9.63
CA HIS A 38 -1.69 -7.35 -10.83
C HIS A 38 -2.76 -8.45 -10.72
N SER A 39 -3.50 -8.72 -11.79
CA SER A 39 -4.43 -9.87 -11.84
C SER A 39 -3.65 -11.20 -11.82
N LEU A 40 -3.53 -11.86 -10.66
CA LEU A 40 -2.89 -13.17 -10.52
C LEU A 40 -3.40 -14.16 -11.59
N ARG A 41 -2.51 -14.57 -12.50
CA ARG A 41 -2.54 -15.95 -12.97
C ARG A 41 -1.44 -16.79 -12.35
N HIS A 42 -0.23 -16.28 -12.10
CA HIS A 42 0.87 -17.08 -11.50
C HIS A 42 1.80 -16.21 -10.62
N ALA A 43 1.57 -16.13 -9.31
CA ALA A 43 2.58 -15.62 -8.38
C ALA A 43 2.93 -16.71 -7.35
N SER A 44 4.15 -17.24 -7.47
CA SER A 44 4.84 -17.99 -6.42
C SER A 44 5.99 -17.14 -5.89
N ARG A 45 6.50 -17.43 -4.68
CA ARG A 45 7.70 -16.79 -4.11
C ARG A 45 8.89 -16.78 -5.10
N ASP A 46 8.95 -17.76 -6.00
CA ASP A 46 10.02 -17.95 -6.98
C ASP A 46 9.93 -17.00 -8.20
N HIS A 47 8.77 -16.37 -8.47
CA HIS A 47 8.64 -15.41 -9.57
C HIS A 47 9.29 -14.05 -9.29
N PHE A 48 9.61 -13.75 -8.03
CA PHE A 48 10.29 -12.51 -7.63
C PHE A 48 11.82 -12.63 -7.63
N THR A 49 12.38 -13.77 -8.06
CA THR A 49 13.81 -13.94 -8.35
C THR A 49 14.17 -13.37 -9.72
N LEU A 50 14.06 -12.04 -9.90
CA LEU A 50 14.51 -11.38 -11.13
C LEU A 50 15.49 -10.25 -10.84
N CYS A 51 16.70 -10.46 -11.40
CA CYS A 51 17.80 -9.54 -11.66
C CYS A 51 18.86 -9.32 -10.55
N PRO A 52 19.90 -10.19 -10.46
CA PRO A 52 21.02 -10.04 -9.53
C PRO A 52 22.02 -8.91 -9.88
N ARG A 53 21.64 -7.95 -10.72
CA ARG A 53 22.49 -6.79 -11.11
C ARG A 53 21.68 -5.50 -11.22
N ILE A 54 21.22 -4.98 -10.09
CA ILE A 54 20.78 -3.59 -10.00
C ILE A 54 21.72 -2.88 -9.04
N LYS A 55 22.66 -2.11 -9.59
CA LYS A 55 23.45 -1.13 -8.84
C LYS A 55 22.52 0.03 -8.50
N LEU A 56 22.13 0.11 -7.24
CA LEU A 56 21.24 1.12 -6.71
C LEU A 56 21.98 2.46 -6.48
N TRP A 57 21.39 3.51 -7.05
CA TRP A 57 21.08 4.77 -6.34
C TRP A 57 22.11 5.91 -6.23
N PRO A 58 22.72 6.40 -7.34
CA PRO A 58 22.96 7.85 -7.36
C PRO A 58 22.71 8.46 -8.74
N ALA A 59 21.45 8.68 -9.07
CA ALA A 59 20.92 9.72 -9.96
C ALA A 59 19.45 9.38 -10.20
N TYR A 60 18.55 10.24 -9.73
CA TYR A 60 17.18 10.39 -10.24
C TYR A 60 16.62 9.16 -10.99
N CYS A 61 16.12 8.18 -10.22
CA CYS A 61 15.23 7.10 -10.65
C CYS A 61 15.39 6.66 -12.12
N GLY A 62 16.49 5.97 -12.42
CA GLY A 62 16.64 5.21 -13.67
C GLY A 62 15.68 4.02 -13.70
N MET A 63 14.38 4.30 -13.87
CA MET A 63 13.42 3.30 -14.34
C MET A 63 13.82 2.94 -15.77
N GLN A 64 14.13 1.68 -16.05
CA GLN A 64 14.40 1.29 -17.44
C GLN A 64 13.10 1.44 -18.24
N GLU A 65 13.17 2.35 -19.20
CA GLU A 65 12.22 2.47 -20.29
C GLU A 65 12.56 1.40 -21.33
N ASP A 66 11.55 0.74 -21.90
CA ASP A 66 11.75 0.04 -23.17
C ASP A 66 12.10 1.05 -24.27
N ASP A 67 12.48 0.58 -25.47
CA ASP A 67 12.82 1.44 -26.62
C ASP A 67 11.70 2.42 -27.05
N GLN A 68 10.54 2.36 -26.39
CA GLN A 68 9.35 3.17 -26.62
C GLN A 68 9.01 4.07 -25.41
N GLY A 69 9.90 4.21 -24.43
CA GLY A 69 9.74 5.12 -23.30
C GLY A 69 8.84 4.59 -22.18
N ARG A 70 8.50 3.29 -22.17
CA ARG A 70 7.61 2.71 -21.13
C ARG A 70 8.43 2.10 -20.01
N CYS A 71 8.12 2.50 -18.77
CA CYS A 71 8.66 1.83 -17.59
C CYS A 71 8.29 0.34 -17.62
N GLY A 72 9.27 -0.56 -17.47
CA GLY A 72 9.02 -2.01 -17.43
C GLY A 72 8.03 -2.46 -16.35
N MET A 73 7.82 -1.64 -15.29
CA MET A 73 6.81 -1.89 -14.27
C MET A 73 5.38 -1.53 -14.69
N ALA A 74 5.20 -0.69 -15.73
CA ALA A 74 3.88 -0.35 -16.26
C ALA A 74 3.19 -1.56 -16.94
N ALA A 75 3.92 -2.65 -17.20
CA ALA A 75 3.35 -3.93 -17.63
C ALA A 75 2.61 -4.66 -16.50
N TYR A 76 2.85 -4.32 -15.23
CA TYR A 76 2.23 -4.92 -14.05
C TYR A 76 1.04 -4.08 -13.56
N GLY A 77 -0.02 -3.97 -14.38
CA GLY A 77 -1.29 -3.36 -13.94
C GLY A 77 -1.16 -1.98 -13.28
N SER A 78 -1.65 -1.83 -12.04
CA SER A 78 -1.53 -0.58 -11.26
C SER A 78 -0.40 -0.71 -10.24
N VAL A 79 0.70 0.03 -10.41
CA VAL A 79 1.78 0.09 -9.41
C VAL A 79 1.63 1.34 -8.56
N TYR A 80 1.56 1.20 -7.24
CA TYR A 80 1.52 2.30 -6.29
C TYR A 80 2.90 2.50 -5.67
N PHE A 81 3.41 3.72 -5.74
CA PHE A 81 4.57 4.13 -4.95
C PHE A 81 4.10 4.91 -3.74
N HIS A 82 4.45 4.43 -2.55
CA HIS A 82 4.16 5.13 -1.31
C HIS A 82 5.36 5.95 -0.84
N PHE A 83 5.14 7.22 -0.56
CA PHE A 83 6.13 8.11 0.04
C PHE A 83 5.56 8.88 1.24
N VAL A 84 6.43 9.32 2.15
CA VAL A 84 6.03 10.03 3.38
C VAL A 84 6.40 11.52 3.25
N PRO A 85 5.43 12.44 3.13
CA PRO A 85 5.68 13.84 2.72
C PRO A 85 6.76 14.55 3.54
N ASN A 86 6.74 14.41 4.87
CA ASN A 86 7.65 15.12 5.77
C ASN A 86 9.03 14.47 5.95
N ILE A 87 9.23 13.25 5.45
CA ILE A 87 10.50 12.53 5.54
C ILE A 87 11.24 12.59 4.20
N THR A 88 10.49 12.63 3.09
CA THR A 88 11.06 12.33 1.78
C THR A 88 11.34 13.54 0.90
N MET A 89 10.48 14.57 0.79
CA MET A 89 10.71 15.70 -0.14
C MET A 89 9.99 17.01 0.23
N ALA A 90 10.53 18.14 -0.25
CA ALA A 90 9.94 19.47 -0.11
C ALA A 90 8.72 19.72 -1.02
N ASP A 91 8.56 18.94 -2.09
CA ASP A 91 7.47 19.06 -3.06
C ASP A 91 6.87 17.68 -3.39
N PRO A 92 5.83 17.24 -2.66
CA PRO A 92 5.16 15.96 -2.89
C PRO A 92 4.32 15.94 -4.18
N LEU A 93 3.83 17.09 -4.66
CA LEU A 93 2.96 17.15 -5.84
C LEU A 93 3.75 16.85 -7.12
N SER A 94 4.93 17.46 -7.28
CA SER A 94 5.80 17.17 -8.43
C SER A 94 6.21 15.69 -8.49
N LEU A 95 6.34 15.01 -7.35
CA LEU A 95 6.59 13.57 -7.36
C LEU A 95 5.41 12.77 -7.89
N ILE A 96 4.20 13.10 -7.43
CA ILE A 96 2.96 12.44 -7.88
C ILE A 96 2.82 12.60 -9.40
N ASP A 97 3.00 13.82 -9.92
CA ASP A 97 2.93 14.09 -11.36
C ASP A 97 3.94 13.22 -12.13
N ARG A 98 5.19 13.13 -11.65
CA ARG A 98 6.22 12.30 -12.28
C ARG A 98 5.90 10.80 -12.22
N ILE A 99 5.22 10.32 -11.18
CA ILE A 99 4.73 8.94 -11.09
C ILE A 99 3.63 8.71 -12.15
N HIS A 100 2.69 9.65 -12.25
CA HIS A 100 1.59 9.60 -13.23
C HIS A 100 2.07 9.69 -14.68
N GLU A 101 3.07 10.53 -14.99
CA GLU A 101 3.72 10.63 -16.31
C GLU A 101 4.23 9.26 -16.79
N ARG A 102 4.61 8.39 -15.87
CA ARG A 102 5.10 7.04 -16.13
C ARG A 102 3.97 5.99 -16.19
N ARG A 103 2.71 6.44 -16.17
CA ARG A 103 1.49 5.62 -16.16
C ARG A 103 1.39 4.69 -14.95
N MET A 104 1.94 5.14 -13.82
CA MET A 104 1.87 4.45 -12.54
C MET A 104 0.93 5.23 -11.62
N LYS A 105 0.48 4.62 -10.52
CA LYS A 105 -0.36 5.27 -9.52
C LYS A 105 0.49 5.74 -8.33
N ALA A 106 0.07 6.81 -7.69
CA ALA A 106 0.79 7.40 -6.56
C ALA A 106 0.05 7.12 -5.25
N GLY A 107 0.77 6.55 -4.28
CA GLY A 107 0.32 6.40 -2.90
C GLY A 107 1.01 7.40 -1.98
N VAL A 108 0.31 7.90 -0.96
CA VAL A 108 0.92 8.73 0.09
C VAL A 108 0.79 8.03 1.42
N ALA A 109 1.91 7.73 2.05
CA ALA A 109 1.94 7.01 3.32
C ALA A 109 2.22 7.94 4.50
N ILE A 110 1.68 7.59 5.66
CA ILE A 110 2.03 8.19 6.94
C ILE A 110 2.46 7.11 7.93
N SER A 111 3.60 7.35 8.58
CA SER A 111 4.11 6.49 9.65
C SER A 111 3.34 6.68 10.96
N PRO A 112 3.54 5.80 11.96
CA PRO A 112 2.82 5.88 13.23
C PRO A 112 2.92 7.23 13.97
N ASP A 113 3.98 8.01 13.76
CA ASP A 113 4.19 9.29 14.44
C ASP A 113 3.86 10.51 13.57
N THR A 114 3.47 10.28 12.31
CA THR A 114 3.01 11.33 11.40
C THR A 114 1.49 11.49 11.52
N PRO A 115 0.94 12.67 11.87
CA PRO A 115 -0.50 12.87 11.97
C PRO A 115 -1.16 12.82 10.59
N SER A 116 -2.46 12.50 10.53
CA SER A 116 -3.23 12.50 9.26
C SER A 116 -3.27 13.88 8.59
N THR A 117 -3.17 14.94 9.39
CA THR A 117 -3.11 16.35 8.94
C THR A 117 -1.85 16.69 8.16
N ALA A 118 -0.80 15.86 8.23
CA ALA A 118 0.39 16.03 7.40
C ALA A 118 0.10 15.78 5.90
N ILE A 119 -0.97 15.05 5.58
CA ILE A 119 -1.48 14.94 4.22
C ILE A 119 -2.38 16.16 3.98
N SER A 120 -1.90 17.11 3.18
CA SER A 120 -2.70 18.25 2.74
C SER A 120 -3.80 17.81 1.79
N ASP A 121 -4.85 18.63 1.65
CA ASP A 121 -5.97 18.32 0.75
C ASP A 121 -5.53 18.24 -0.71
N GLU A 122 -4.60 19.09 -1.14
CA GLU A 122 -4.01 19.07 -2.49
C GLU A 122 -3.26 17.75 -2.75
N VAL A 123 -2.45 17.30 -1.80
CA VAL A 123 -1.70 16.04 -1.91
C VAL A 123 -2.66 14.86 -1.92
N ALA A 124 -3.69 14.86 -1.06
CA ALA A 124 -4.69 13.80 -1.03
C ALA A 124 -5.53 13.74 -2.31
N GLN A 125 -5.82 14.87 -2.94
CA GLN A 125 -6.55 14.92 -4.20
C GLN A 125 -5.70 14.35 -5.34
N ALA A 126 -4.41 14.72 -5.42
CA ALA A 126 -3.49 14.25 -6.44
C ALA A 126 -3.13 12.76 -6.28
N ALA A 127 -2.99 12.26 -5.05
CA ALA A 127 -2.67 10.85 -4.81
C ALA A 127 -3.82 9.91 -5.17
N ASP A 128 -3.52 8.72 -5.68
CA ASP A 128 -4.51 7.68 -5.96
C ASP A 128 -4.95 6.92 -4.70
N MET A 129 -4.06 6.81 -3.70
CA MET A 129 -4.29 6.06 -2.47
C MET A 129 -3.58 6.70 -1.26
N LEU A 130 -4.19 6.59 -0.09
CA LEU A 130 -3.59 7.02 1.18
C LEU A 130 -3.30 5.80 2.04
N LEU A 131 -2.07 5.66 2.53
CA LEU A 131 -1.64 4.53 3.35
C LEU A 131 -1.38 4.97 4.79
N VAL A 132 -2.02 4.28 5.74
CA VAL A 132 -1.75 4.43 7.17
C VAL A 132 -0.95 3.22 7.66
N MET A 133 0.30 3.46 8.04
CA MET A 133 1.12 2.41 8.66
C MET A 133 0.66 2.14 10.09
N THR A 134 0.29 0.90 10.39
CA THR A 134 -0.08 0.40 11.72
C THR A 134 1.07 -0.33 12.42
N VAL A 135 2.29 -0.24 11.86
CA VAL A 135 3.59 -0.55 12.48
C VAL A 135 4.63 0.48 12.01
N TYR A 136 5.83 0.48 12.58
CA TYR A 136 6.90 1.30 12.00
C TYR A 136 7.42 0.66 10.71
N PRO A 137 7.66 1.44 9.65
CA PRO A 137 8.17 0.91 8.39
C PRO A 137 9.52 0.20 8.60
N GLY A 138 9.77 -0.83 7.79
CA GLY A 138 10.93 -1.69 7.89
C GLY A 138 10.53 -3.13 8.16
N ARG A 139 11.04 -3.72 9.25
CA ARG A 139 10.92 -5.16 9.50
C ARG A 139 9.48 -5.65 9.67
N GLY A 140 9.10 -6.69 8.92
CA GLY A 140 7.82 -7.38 9.08
C GLY A 140 7.65 -8.12 10.43
N GLY A 141 6.40 -8.47 10.77
CA GLY A 141 6.06 -9.23 11.99
C GLY A 141 5.97 -8.38 13.27
N GLN A 142 5.95 -7.06 13.15
CA GLN A 142 5.69 -6.16 14.26
C GLN A 142 4.23 -6.26 14.75
N LYS A 143 4.00 -5.88 16.00
CA LYS A 143 2.65 -5.86 16.59
C LYS A 143 1.87 -4.66 16.07
N PHE A 144 0.63 -4.89 15.69
CA PHE A 144 -0.34 -3.87 15.31
C PHE A 144 -0.44 -2.75 16.36
N LEU A 145 -0.45 -1.50 15.90
CA LEU A 145 -0.55 -0.31 16.73
C LEU A 145 -1.96 0.29 16.61
N ASP A 146 -2.86 -0.09 17.54
CA ASP A 146 -4.26 0.39 17.57
C ASP A 146 -4.37 1.93 17.56
N ARG A 147 -3.39 2.62 18.15
CA ARG A 147 -3.30 4.09 18.16
C ARG A 147 -3.21 4.74 16.77
N CYS A 148 -2.94 3.97 15.71
CA CYS A 148 -2.93 4.46 14.32
C CYS A 148 -4.32 4.44 13.68
N VAL A 149 -5.25 3.61 14.16
CA VAL A 149 -6.60 3.45 13.60
C VAL A 149 -7.39 4.77 13.55
N PRO A 150 -7.34 5.68 14.55
CA PRO A 150 -8.03 6.97 14.46
C PRO A 150 -7.67 7.78 13.20
N LYS A 151 -6.44 7.66 12.69
CA LYS A 151 -6.00 8.35 11.47
C LYS A 151 -6.76 7.86 10.23
N VAL A 152 -7.14 6.58 10.19
CA VAL A 152 -7.97 6.01 9.11
C VAL A 152 -9.34 6.67 9.11
N ALA A 153 -9.97 6.81 10.28
CA ALA A 153 -11.26 7.46 10.41
C ALA A 153 -11.21 8.95 10.04
N GLU A 154 -10.16 9.65 10.47
CA GLU A 154 -9.92 11.06 10.10
C GLU A 154 -9.76 11.23 8.58
N LEU A 155 -8.97 10.36 7.93
CA LEU A 155 -8.79 10.40 6.48
C LEU A 155 -10.07 10.00 5.74
N ARG A 156 -10.82 9.00 6.20
CA ARG A 156 -12.10 8.61 5.59
C ARG A 156 -13.14 9.72 5.70
N ALA A 157 -13.19 10.43 6.82
CA ALA A 157 -14.08 11.57 6.99
C ALA A 157 -13.71 12.73 6.05
N ARG A 158 -12.40 13.00 5.87
CA ARG A 158 -11.90 14.07 4.98
C ARG A 158 -12.01 13.72 3.50
N PHE A 159 -11.80 12.45 3.14
CA PHE A 159 -11.76 11.97 1.76
C PHE A 159 -12.66 10.73 1.59
N PRO A 160 -14.00 10.92 1.57
CA PRO A 160 -14.95 9.83 1.67
C PRO A 160 -14.87 8.78 0.56
N ASP A 161 -14.38 9.16 -0.62
CA ASP A 161 -14.34 8.31 -1.81
C ASP A 161 -12.92 7.88 -2.20
N LYS A 162 -11.91 8.21 -1.37
CA LYS A 162 -10.50 7.85 -1.61
C LYS A 162 -10.22 6.41 -1.16
N ASP A 163 -9.30 5.72 -1.84
CA ASP A 163 -8.77 4.46 -1.34
C ASP A 163 -7.87 4.73 -0.14
N ILE A 164 -8.20 4.09 0.99
CA ILE A 164 -7.43 4.16 2.22
C ILE A 164 -6.94 2.76 2.55
N GLU A 165 -5.62 2.64 2.62
CA GLU A 165 -4.89 1.42 2.90
C GLU A 165 -4.40 1.39 4.35
N VAL A 166 -4.37 0.20 4.93
CA VAL A 166 -3.66 -0.08 6.19
C VAL A 166 -2.59 -1.15 5.95
N ASP A 167 -1.42 -0.91 6.52
CA ASP A 167 -0.29 -1.83 6.42
C ASP A 167 0.45 -1.98 7.77
N GLY A 168 0.68 -3.24 8.14
CA GLY A 168 1.43 -3.61 9.33
C GLY A 168 0.61 -4.32 10.39
N GLY A 169 0.81 -5.63 10.53
CA GLY A 169 0.18 -6.42 11.61
C GLY A 169 -1.34 -6.61 11.46
N VAL A 170 -1.87 -6.45 10.25
CA VAL A 170 -3.30 -6.67 9.97
C VAL A 170 -3.60 -8.15 9.76
N GLY A 171 -4.71 -8.62 10.31
CA GLY A 171 -5.17 -10.00 10.20
C GLY A 171 -6.56 -10.19 10.84
N PRO A 172 -7.03 -11.45 10.99
CA PRO A 172 -8.37 -11.76 11.50
C PRO A 172 -8.75 -11.10 12.83
N LYS A 173 -7.77 -10.77 13.68
CA LYS A 173 -8.00 -10.14 15.00
C LYS A 173 -8.04 -8.62 14.97
N THR A 174 -7.54 -7.99 13.91
CA THR A 174 -7.31 -6.54 13.81
C THR A 174 -8.04 -5.92 12.61
N ILE A 175 -8.60 -6.75 11.73
CA ILE A 175 -9.29 -6.28 10.53
C ILE A 175 -10.55 -5.48 10.85
N ASP A 176 -11.32 -5.88 11.87
CA ASP A 176 -12.58 -5.23 12.22
C ASP A 176 -12.37 -3.74 12.53
N VAL A 177 -11.38 -3.42 13.37
CA VAL A 177 -11.09 -2.02 13.75
C VAL A 177 -10.59 -1.20 12.57
N CYS A 178 -9.86 -1.80 11.64
CA CYS A 178 -9.37 -1.11 10.44
C CYS A 178 -10.52 -0.83 9.45
N ALA A 179 -11.35 -1.84 9.22
CA ALA A 179 -12.48 -1.78 8.30
C ALA A 179 -13.57 -0.83 8.81
N ASP A 180 -13.94 -0.92 10.09
CA ASP A 180 -14.92 -0.01 10.72
C ASP A 180 -14.44 1.45 10.75
N ALA A 181 -13.12 1.68 10.86
CA ALA A 181 -12.55 3.02 10.74
C ALA A 181 -12.60 3.56 9.29
N GLY A 182 -12.84 2.70 8.30
CA GLY A 182 -13.05 3.10 6.92
C GLY A 182 -11.95 2.71 5.95
N SER A 183 -11.00 1.86 6.35
CA SER A 183 -10.06 1.28 5.40
C SER A 183 -10.78 0.34 4.42
N ASN A 184 -10.38 0.38 3.15
CA ASN A 184 -10.92 -0.47 2.09
C ASN A 184 -9.82 -1.24 1.32
N VAL A 185 -8.56 -1.04 1.71
CA VAL A 185 -7.39 -1.74 1.18
C VAL A 185 -6.55 -2.24 2.35
N ILE A 186 -6.24 -3.54 2.35
CA ILE A 186 -5.63 -4.20 3.50
C ILE A 186 -4.35 -4.91 3.06
N VAL A 187 -3.23 -4.57 3.69
CA VAL A 187 -1.97 -5.32 3.55
C VAL A 187 -1.84 -6.28 4.72
N ALA A 188 -1.69 -7.57 4.42
CA ALA A 188 -1.56 -8.64 5.39
C ALA A 188 -0.50 -9.65 4.96
N GLY A 189 0.74 -9.50 5.46
CA GLY A 189 1.78 -10.51 5.28
C GLY A 189 1.64 -11.70 6.22
N THR A 190 2.11 -11.51 7.46
CA THR A 190 2.26 -12.61 8.45
C THR A 190 0.98 -13.39 8.70
N ALA A 191 -0.18 -12.72 8.71
CA ALA A 191 -1.48 -13.35 8.96
C ALA A 191 -1.88 -14.34 7.85
N ILE A 192 -1.48 -14.09 6.60
CA ILE A 192 -1.78 -14.94 5.44
C ILE A 192 -0.70 -16.02 5.29
N PHE A 193 0.59 -15.64 5.31
CA PHE A 193 1.68 -16.59 5.06
C PHE A 193 1.85 -17.67 6.14
N ASN A 194 1.41 -17.41 7.37
CA ASN A 194 1.48 -18.38 8.46
C ASN A 194 0.13 -19.07 8.72
N ALA A 195 -0.90 -18.80 7.91
CA ALA A 195 -2.19 -19.44 8.04
C ALA A 195 -2.12 -20.90 7.57
N PRO A 196 -2.82 -21.84 8.26
CA PRO A 196 -3.04 -23.19 7.74
C PRO A 196 -3.78 -23.18 6.40
N ASP A 197 -4.73 -22.24 6.25
CA ASP A 197 -5.48 -21.99 5.03
C ASP A 197 -5.43 -20.48 4.69
N PRO A 198 -4.51 -20.06 3.80
CA PRO A 198 -4.42 -18.68 3.35
C PRO A 198 -5.67 -18.16 2.62
N GLU A 199 -6.38 -19.04 1.90
CA GLU A 199 -7.58 -18.64 1.14
C GLU A 199 -8.73 -18.29 2.08
N GLU A 200 -8.91 -19.06 3.16
CA GLU A 200 -9.90 -18.79 4.20
C GLU A 200 -9.63 -17.43 4.88
N VAL A 201 -8.37 -17.15 5.24
CA VAL A 201 -8.01 -15.87 5.85
C VAL A 201 -8.29 -14.70 4.90
N ILE A 202 -7.96 -14.84 3.62
CA ILE A 202 -8.23 -13.79 2.62
C ILE A 202 -9.73 -13.56 2.46
N ALA A 203 -10.52 -14.63 2.38
CA ALA A 203 -11.98 -14.54 2.27
C ALA A 203 -12.59 -13.83 3.50
N LEU A 204 -12.11 -14.15 4.70
CA LEU A 204 -12.53 -13.50 5.94
C LEU A 204 -12.21 -12.00 5.92
N LEU A 205 -10.97 -11.63 5.61
CA LEU A 205 -10.54 -10.23 5.58
C LEU A 205 -11.37 -9.42 4.57
N LYS A 206 -11.58 -9.98 3.37
CA LYS A 206 -12.39 -9.37 2.32
C LYS A 206 -13.85 -9.18 2.76
N SER A 207 -14.50 -10.23 3.25
CA SER A 207 -15.88 -10.20 3.73
C SER A 207 -16.09 -9.15 4.84
N THR A 208 -15.11 -9.03 5.75
CA THR A 208 -15.15 -8.06 6.84
C THR A 208 -15.14 -6.63 6.31
N VAL A 209 -14.24 -6.34 5.37
CA VAL A 209 -14.15 -5.02 4.74
C VAL A 209 -15.41 -4.71 3.93
N GLU A 210 -15.92 -5.64 3.12
CA GLU A 210 -17.16 -5.45 2.35
C GLU A 210 -18.34 -5.09 3.26
N THR A 211 -18.47 -5.80 4.39
CA THR A 211 -19.52 -5.55 5.39
C THR A 211 -19.39 -4.14 6.00
N ALA A 212 -18.17 -3.75 6.38
CA ALA A 212 -17.92 -2.42 6.95
C ALA A 212 -18.18 -1.30 5.92
N GLN A 213 -17.75 -1.47 4.67
CA GLN A 213 -17.97 -0.49 3.61
C GLN A 213 -19.46 -0.32 3.27
N ALA A 214 -20.23 -1.42 3.25
CA ALA A 214 -21.68 -1.35 3.08
C ALA A 214 -22.36 -0.56 4.21
N LYS A 215 -21.93 -0.77 5.46
CA LYS A 215 -22.41 -0.03 6.64
C LYS A 215 -22.04 1.46 6.57
N ILE A 216 -20.84 1.80 6.12
CA ILE A 216 -20.40 3.20 5.94
C ILE A 216 -21.22 3.87 4.83
N ALA A 217 -21.41 3.21 3.70
CA ALA A 217 -22.23 3.72 2.60
C ALA A 217 -23.68 3.94 3.03
N GLY A 218 -24.28 2.99 3.77
CA GLY A 218 -25.65 3.09 4.28
C GLY A 218 -25.87 4.23 5.29
N LYS A 219 -24.84 4.70 5.98
CA LYS A 219 -24.93 5.88 6.86
C LYS A 219 -24.86 7.22 6.11
N ARG A 220 -24.38 7.21 4.86
CA ARG A 220 -24.24 8.40 4.00
C ARG A 220 -25.48 8.64 3.12
N ALA A 221 -26.27 7.59 2.88
CA ALA A 221 -27.52 7.62 2.10
C ALA A 221 -28.68 8.20 2.91
#